data_AF-A0A5C9B6F1-F1
#
_entry.id   AF-A0A5C9B6F1-F1
#
_cell.length_a   1.000
_cell.length_b   1.000
_cell.length_c   1.000
_cell.angle_alpha   90.00
_cell.angle_beta   90.00
_cell.angle_gamma   90.00
#
_symmetry.space_group_name_H-M   'P 1'
#
loop_
_entity.id
_entity.type
_entity.pdbx_description
1 polymer ?
#
loop_
_entity_poly.entity_id
_entity_poly.type
_entity_poly.pdbx_seq_one_letter_code
_entity_poly.pdbx_strand_id
1 'polypeptide(L)'
;MTSNEMGKVMVILAAGDDATDRVIIKMAEGPEHEMALSPSQARALATDLITAVNRAEVKASLKTSPNMWRRTGNTPVRQMEAPFPGEPQPRLATAG
;
A
#
# COMPACT_ATOMS: atom_id res chain seq x y z
N MET A 1 -5.58 9.65 -25.43
CA MET A 1 -4.18 9.99 -25.74
C MET A 1 -3.50 10.36 -24.43
N THR A 2 -2.79 9.43 -23.79
CA THR A 2 -1.98 9.74 -22.61
C THR A 2 -0.53 9.69 -23.05
N SER A 3 -0.02 10.81 -23.54
CA SER A 3 1.42 10.99 -23.76
C SER A 3 2.07 10.91 -22.38
N ASN A 4 2.71 9.77 -22.10
CA ASN A 4 3.46 9.58 -20.88
C ASN A 4 4.89 10.07 -21.15
N GLU A 5 5.05 11.38 -21.34
CA GLU A 5 6.38 11.97 -21.33
C GLU A 5 6.87 11.95 -19.88
N MET A 6 7.72 10.97 -19.57
CA MET A 6 8.48 10.97 -18.32
C MET A 6 9.51 12.10 -18.42
N GLY A 7 9.06 13.32 -18.13
CA GLY A 7 9.94 14.48 -18.00
C GLY A 7 11.03 14.16 -16.98
N LYS A 8 12.29 14.33 -17.38
CA LYS A 8 13.43 14.13 -16.48
C LYS A 8 13.34 15.13 -15.33
N VAL A 9 13.29 14.63 -14.11
CA VAL A 9 13.39 15.46 -12.89
C VAL A 9 14.84 15.48 -12.44
N MET A 10 15.40 16.68 -12.26
CA MET A 10 16.73 16.88 -11.71
C MET A 10 16.61 17.41 -10.28
N VAL A 11 17.36 16.81 -9.36
CA VAL A 11 17.43 17.23 -7.96
C VAL A 11 18.87 17.67 -7.67
N ILE A 12 19.02 18.89 -7.14
CA ILE A 12 20.30 19.53 -6.86
C ILE A 12 20.30 19.97 -5.40
N LEU A 13 21.38 19.68 -4.67
CA LEU A 13 21.63 20.26 -3.36
C LEU A 13 22.41 21.57 -3.56
N ALA A 14 21.86 22.69 -3.10
CA ALA A 14 22.49 24.00 -3.18
C ALA A 14 22.75 24.54 -1.77
N ALA A 15 23.96 25.06 -1.53
CA ALA A 15 24.25 25.80 -0.31
C ALA A 15 23.47 27.13 -0.35
N GLY A 16 22.69 27.40 0.69
CA GLY A 16 22.00 28.69 0.84
C GLY A 16 22.89 29.72 1.53
N ASP A 17 22.65 31.00 1.23
CA ASP A 17 23.41 32.13 1.79
C ASP A 17 23.28 32.24 3.33
N ASP A 18 22.19 31.69 3.90
CA ASP A 18 21.92 31.66 5.34
C ASP A 18 22.55 30.45 6.06
N ALA A 19 23.64 29.88 5.53
CA ALA A 19 24.26 28.63 5.98
C ALA A 19 23.28 27.43 6.03
N THR A 20 22.17 27.51 5.30
CA THR A 20 21.11 26.51 5.29
C THR A 20 21.00 25.92 3.89
N ASP A 21 21.25 24.63 3.77
CA ASP A 21 21.13 23.92 2.49
C ASP A 21 19.69 23.98 1.94
N ARG A 22 19.58 24.03 0.62
CA ARG A 22 18.32 24.01 -0.13
C ARG A 22 18.34 22.87 -1.12
N VAL A 23 17.19 22.23 -1.30
CA VAL A 23 16.98 21.20 -2.30
C VAL A 23 16.24 21.81 -3.48
N ILE A 24 16.89 21.86 -4.63
CA ILE A 24 16.35 22.43 -5.86
C ILE A 24 15.85 21.29 -6.74
N ILE A 25 14.57 21.34 -7.12
CA ILE A 25 13.96 20.39 -8.05
C ILE A 25 13.67 21.13 -9.36
N LYS A 26 14.22 20.62 -10.47
CA LYS A 26 14.01 21.14 -11.82
C LYS A 26 13.28 20.12 -12.66
N MET A 27 12.21 20.53 -13.32
CA MET A 27 11.51 19.73 -14.33
C MET A 27 12.02 20.12 -15.72
N ALA A 28 12.27 19.13 -16.59
CA ALA A 28 12.83 19.37 -17.93
C ALA A 28 11.92 20.22 -18.86
N GLU A 29 10.64 20.34 -18.53
CA GLU A 29 9.68 21.12 -19.31
C GLU A 29 9.51 22.53 -18.74
N GLY A 30 10.27 23.47 -19.29
CA GLY A 30 10.05 24.90 -19.15
C GLY A 30 10.95 25.60 -18.12
N PRO A 31 11.42 26.83 -18.42
CA PRO A 31 12.35 27.59 -17.59
C PRO A 31 11.78 28.06 -16.23
N GLU A 32 10.48 27.88 -15.98
CA GLU A 32 9.81 28.35 -14.75
C GLU A 32 9.54 27.24 -13.71
N HIS A 33 10.01 26.01 -13.93
CA HIS A 33 9.74 24.88 -13.04
C HIS A 33 10.93 24.53 -12.15
N GLU A 34 11.50 25.54 -11.50
CA GLU A 34 12.49 25.38 -10.45
C GLU A 34 11.83 25.60 -9.08
N MET A 35 11.82 24.56 -8.25
CA MET A 35 11.30 24.63 -6.90
C MET A 35 12.44 24.46 -5.90
N ALA A 36 12.71 25.51 -5.13
CA ALA A 36 13.66 25.46 -4.02
C ALA A 36 12.93 25.11 -2.72
N LEU A 37 13.33 24.01 -2.10
CA LEU A 37 12.76 23.50 -0.85
C LEU A 37 13.77 23.63 0.29
N SER A 38 13.27 23.85 1.50
CA SER A 38 14.07 23.57 2.71
C SER A 38 14.29 22.05 2.87
N PRO A 39 15.26 21.62 3.68
CA PRO A 39 15.48 20.20 3.95
C PRO A 39 14.25 19.50 4.56
N SER A 40 13.49 20.21 5.41
CA SER A 40 12.27 19.68 6.01
C SER A 40 11.15 19.49 4.99
N GLN A 41 10.99 20.45 4.07
CA GLN A 41 10.01 20.36 2.99
C GLN A 41 10.36 19.24 2.00
N ALA A 42 11.64 19.11 1.62
CA ALA A 42 12.10 18.03 0.76
C ALA A 42 11.87 16.65 1.39
N ARG A 43 12.10 16.51 2.70
CA ARG A 43 11.82 15.27 3.45
C ARG A 43 10.33 14.93 3.48
N ALA A 44 9.47 15.92 3.72
CA ALA A 44 8.02 15.73 3.69
C ALA A 44 7.56 15.28 2.29
N LEU A 45 8.00 15.98 1.25
CA LEU A 45 7.69 15.63 -0.14
C LEU A 45 8.13 14.20 -0.48
N ALA A 46 9.34 13.79 -0.10
CA ALA A 46 9.81 12.43 -0.33
C ALA A 46 8.93 11.37 0.35
N THR A 47 8.48 11.65 1.58
CA THR A 47 7.58 10.77 2.33
C THR A 47 6.23 10.63 1.64
N ASP A 48 5.68 11.75 1.14
CA ASP A 48 4.40 11.77 0.43
C ASP A 48 4.48 11.01 -0.89
N LEU A 49 5.57 11.18 -1.65
CA LEU A 49 5.81 10.45 -2.89
C LEU A 49 5.89 8.94 -2.68
N ILE A 50 6.66 8.49 -1.68
CA ILE A 50 6.75 7.07 -1.31
C ILE A 50 5.37 6.54 -0.92
N THR A 51 4.63 7.28 -0.10
CA THR A 51 3.29 6.89 0.35
C THR A 51 2.31 6.76 -0.82
N ALA A 52 2.35 7.71 -1.77
CA ALA A 52 1.50 7.69 -2.96
C ALA A 52 1.81 6.48 -3.85
N VAL A 53 3.10 6.19 -4.08
CA VAL A 53 3.56 5.03 -4.85
C VAL A 53 3.10 3.73 -4.18
N ASN A 54 3.40 3.55 -2.89
CA ASN A 54 2.99 2.35 -2.15
C ASN A 54 1.48 2.13 -2.21
N ARG A 55 0.69 3.20 -2.07
CA ARG A 55 -0.77 3.12 -2.17
C ARG A 55 -1.24 2.71 -3.57
N ALA A 56 -0.60 3.23 -4.62
CA ALA A 56 -0.92 2.87 -6.00
C ALA A 56 -0.61 1.40 -6.30
N GLU A 57 0.52 0.89 -5.81
CA GLU A 57 0.94 -0.50 -5.95
C GLU A 57 0.03 -1.47 -5.21
N VAL A 58 -0.35 -1.14 -3.96
CA VAL A 58 -1.32 -1.94 -3.19
C VAL A 58 -2.66 -1.96 -3.91
N LYS A 59 -3.14 -0.81 -4.41
CA LYS A 59 -4.39 -0.74 -5.18
C LYS A 59 -4.32 -1.59 -6.46
N ALA A 60 -3.19 -1.61 -7.15
CA ALA A 60 -2.98 -2.45 -8.34
C ALA A 60 -2.98 -3.94 -7.96
N SER A 61 -2.27 -4.32 -6.90
CA SER A 61 -2.20 -5.70 -6.39
C SER A 61 -3.58 -6.24 -5.98
N LEU A 62 -4.38 -5.42 -5.30
CA LEU A 62 -5.75 -5.77 -4.92
C LEU A 62 -6.67 -5.94 -6.15
N LYS A 63 -6.53 -5.09 -7.18
CA LYS A 63 -7.28 -5.22 -8.44
C LYS A 63 -6.92 -6.47 -9.23
N THR A 64 -5.65 -6.91 -9.17
CA THR A 64 -5.16 -8.13 -9.83
C THR A 64 -5.45 -9.39 -9.01
N SER A 65 -5.83 -9.25 -7.73
CA SER A 65 -6.21 -10.36 -6.85
C SER A 65 -7.74 -10.46 -6.55
N PRO A 66 -8.66 -10.33 -7.53
CA PRO A 66 -10.09 -10.50 -7.30
C PRO A 66 -10.45 -11.95 -6.90
N ASN A 67 -9.54 -12.91 -7.08
CA ASN A 67 -9.71 -14.31 -6.69
C ASN A 67 -9.41 -14.63 -5.22
N MET A 68 -8.91 -13.68 -4.42
CA MET A 68 -8.72 -13.89 -2.97
C MET A 68 -9.98 -13.56 -2.16
N TRP A 69 -10.82 -12.63 -2.63
CA TRP A 69 -12.04 -12.23 -1.91
C TRP A 69 -13.16 -13.28 -1.94
N ARG A 70 -13.14 -14.22 -2.89
CA ARG A 70 -14.10 -15.32 -2.95
C ARG A 70 -13.78 -16.49 -2.01
N ARG A 71 -12.59 -16.53 -1.39
CA ARG A 71 -12.16 -17.68 -0.57
C ARG A 71 -12.41 -17.55 0.94
N THR A 72 -12.93 -16.43 1.43
CA THR A 72 -13.30 -16.28 2.85
C THR A 72 -14.77 -16.65 3.12
N GLY A 73 -15.52 -17.10 2.11
CA GLY A 73 -16.94 -17.48 2.23
C GLY A 73 -17.20 -18.99 2.30
N ASN A 74 -16.16 -19.84 2.38
CA ASN A 74 -16.35 -21.29 2.46
C ASN A 74 -15.44 -21.87 3.54
N THR A 75 -15.69 -21.48 4.80
CA THR A 75 -15.56 -22.50 5.85
C THR A 75 -16.62 -23.54 5.52
N PRO A 76 -16.28 -24.80 5.19
CA PRO A 76 -17.28 -25.84 5.26
C PRO A 76 -17.74 -25.81 6.71
N VAL A 77 -18.97 -25.36 6.93
CA VAL A 77 -19.70 -25.64 8.15
C VAL A 77 -19.51 -27.14 8.32
N ARG A 78 -18.75 -27.55 9.33
CA ARG A 78 -18.65 -28.95 9.71
C ARG A 78 -20.09 -29.34 9.99
N GLN A 79 -20.74 -29.97 9.01
CA GLN A 79 -22.03 -30.61 9.22
C GLN A 79 -21.73 -31.59 10.34
N MET A 80 -22.13 -31.24 11.55
CA MET A 80 -22.31 -32.20 12.61
C MET A 80 -23.39 -33.12 12.04
N GLU A 81 -22.96 -34.22 11.42
CA GLU A 81 -23.84 -35.32 11.06
C GLU A 81 -24.66 -35.62 12.31
N ALA A 82 -25.98 -35.47 12.18
CA ALA A 82 -26.89 -35.94 13.19
C ALA A 82 -26.60 -37.42 13.42
N PRO A 83 -26.57 -37.90 14.67
CA PRO A 83 -26.32 -39.32 14.93
C PRO A 83 -27.33 -40.18 14.17
N PHE A 84 -26.86 -41.21 13.47
CA PHE A 84 -27.73 -42.14 12.79
C PHE A 84 -28.70 -42.80 13.79
N PRO A 85 -29.98 -43.00 13.44
CA PRO A 85 -30.93 -43.62 14.35
C PRO A 85 -30.54 -45.09 14.54
N GLY A 86 -29.91 -45.38 15.69
CA GLY A 86 -29.49 -46.73 16.05
C GLY A 86 -28.14 -46.82 16.76
N GLU A 87 -27.33 -45.76 16.78
CA GLU A 87 -26.07 -45.78 17.54
C GLU A 87 -26.30 -45.53 19.04
N PRO A 88 -25.80 -46.39 19.94
CA PRO A 88 -25.91 -46.18 21.37
C PRO A 88 -25.05 -44.97 21.77
N GLN A 89 -25.69 -43.94 22.31
CA GLN A 89 -24.98 -42.74 22.79
C GLN A 89 -23.95 -43.12 23.86
N PRO A 90 -22.75 -42.50 23.86
CA PRO A 90 -21.76 -42.72 24.89
C PRO A 90 -22.31 -42.22 26.23
N ARG A 91 -22.40 -43.13 27.22
CA ARG A 91 -22.90 -42.79 28.55
C ARG A 91 -21.97 -41.77 29.18
N LEU A 92 -22.52 -40.62 29.57
CA LEU A 92 -21.85 -39.63 30.40
C LEU A 92 -21.42 -40.32 31.71
N ALA A 93 -20.11 -40.48 31.90
CA ALA A 93 -19.57 -40.90 33.18
C ALA A 93 -19.81 -39.77 34.19
N THR A 94 -20.74 -39.98 35.13
CA THR A 94 -20.84 -39.16 36.33
C THR A 94 -19.57 -39.35 37.13
N ALA A 95 -18.72 -38.32 37.14
CA ALA A 95 -17.66 -38.18 38.14
C ALA A 95 -18.31 -38.03 39.52
N GLY A 96 -17.74 -38.71 40.51
CA GLY A 96 -18.24 -38.80 41.89
C GLY A 96 -18.05 -37.54 42.72
#